data_AF-A0A521XTF2-F1
#
_entry.id   AF-A0A521XTF2-F1
#
_cell.length_a   1.000
_cell.length_b   1.000
_cell.length_c   1.000
_cell.angle_alpha   90.00
_cell.angle_beta   90.00
_cell.angle_gamma   90.00
#
_symmetry.space_group_name_H-M   'P 1'
#
loop_
_entity.id
_entity.type
_entity.pdbx_description
1 polymer ?
#
loop_
_entity_poly.entity_id
_entity_poly.type
_entity_poly.pdbx_seq_one_letter_code
_entity_poly.pdbx_strand_id
1 'polypeptide(L)'
;MSIDRLTPDACYQAMKSHDLRFDGHFFVGIRSTGVYCRPICRVRLPKQQNCTFYPSAAAAEVAGFRPCLRCRPELAPGFAATEASQRLARTAARMIEDGVASEVDLTVVARRIG
;
A
#
# COMPACT_ATOMS: atom_id res chain seq x y z
N MET A 1 7.51 16.52 -4.98
CA MET A 1 8.82 15.90 -4.67
C MET A 1 9.07 14.82 -5.71
N SER A 2 9.90 15.14 -6.70
CA SER A 2 10.11 14.34 -7.92
C SER A 2 10.91 13.06 -7.65
N ILE A 3 10.61 12.03 -8.44
CA ILE A 3 11.15 10.66 -8.43
C ILE A 3 12.64 10.57 -8.81
N ASP A 4 13.26 11.70 -9.17
CA ASP A 4 14.60 11.83 -9.79
C ASP A 4 15.82 11.40 -8.94
N ARG A 5 15.65 10.76 -7.78
CA ARG A 5 16.78 10.44 -6.88
C ARG A 5 16.83 9.03 -6.31
N LEU A 6 15.91 8.13 -6.65
CA LEU A 6 15.95 6.76 -6.13
C LEU A 6 16.68 5.85 -7.10
N THR A 7 17.87 5.40 -6.70
CA THR A 7 18.61 4.37 -7.42
C THR A 7 17.88 3.03 -7.29
N PRO A 8 18.00 2.11 -8.27
CA PRO A 8 17.41 0.76 -8.16
C PRO A 8 17.81 0.03 -6.87
N ASP A 9 19.04 0.23 -6.39
CA ASP A 9 19.49 -0.28 -5.09
C ASP A 9 18.73 0.33 -3.92
N ALA A 10 18.53 1.65 -3.90
CA ALA A 10 17.75 2.31 -2.85
C ALA A 10 16.29 1.83 -2.86
N CYS A 11 15.67 1.70 -4.04
CA CYS A 11 14.33 1.14 -4.17
C CYS A 11 14.25 -0.30 -3.66
N TYR A 12 15.27 -1.12 -3.95
CA TYR A 12 15.32 -2.49 -3.48
C TYR A 12 15.50 -2.57 -1.95
N GLN A 13 16.33 -1.72 -1.35
CA GLN A 13 16.46 -1.65 0.12
C GLN A 13 15.18 -1.16 0.78
N ALA A 14 14.53 -0.12 0.23
CA ALA A 14 13.24 0.36 0.71
C ALA A 14 12.19 -0.77 0.68
N MET A 15 12.12 -1.53 -0.41
CA MET A 15 11.28 -2.73 -0.52
C MET A 15 11.64 -3.80 0.52
N LYS A 16 12.93 -4.08 0.73
CA LYS A 16 13.38 -5.05 1.73
C LYS A 16 12.95 -4.67 3.16
N SER A 17 12.93 -3.36 3.46
CA SER A 17 12.49 -2.83 4.76
C SER A 17 10.97 -2.65 4.90
N HIS A 18 10.20 -2.81 3.81
CA HIS A 18 8.77 -2.45 3.74
C HIS A 18 8.46 -1.04 4.26
N ASP A 19 9.34 -0.08 3.96
CA ASP A 19 9.28 1.26 4.53
C ASP A 19 8.12 2.06 3.94
N LEU A 20 7.15 2.39 4.81
CA LEU A 20 5.94 3.14 4.48
C LEU A 20 6.23 4.53 3.88
N ARG A 21 7.40 5.12 4.17
CA ARG A 21 7.79 6.43 3.63
C ARG A 21 7.99 6.42 2.12
N PHE A 22 8.23 5.25 1.54
CA PHE A 22 8.41 5.09 0.09
C PHE A 22 7.13 4.62 -0.61
N ASP A 23 6.05 4.42 0.13
CA ASP A 23 4.79 4.03 -0.47
C ASP A 23 4.25 5.10 -1.41
N GLY A 24 3.82 4.69 -2.61
CA GLY A 24 3.41 5.61 -3.67
C GLY A 24 4.55 6.38 -4.36
N HIS A 25 5.80 6.32 -3.86
CA HIS A 25 6.96 6.93 -4.52
C HIS A 25 7.48 6.11 -5.69
N PHE A 26 7.31 4.80 -5.65
CA PHE A 26 7.63 3.92 -6.77
C PHE A 26 6.81 2.64 -6.68
N PHE A 27 6.76 1.92 -7.80
CA PHE A 27 6.16 0.60 -7.93
C PHE A 27 7.21 -0.36 -8.46
N VAL A 28 7.11 -1.64 -8.09
CA VAL A 28 8.09 -2.64 -8.47
C VAL A 28 7.43 -3.72 -9.32
N GLY A 29 7.82 -3.83 -10.58
CA GLY A 29 7.45 -4.92 -11.49
C GLY A 29 8.40 -6.10 -11.34
N ILE A 30 7.85 -7.29 -11.18
CA ILE A 30 8.59 -8.53 -10.96
C ILE A 30 8.55 -9.36 -12.22
N ARG A 31 9.69 -9.39 -12.94
CA ARG A 31 9.79 -10.04 -14.26
C ARG A 31 9.43 -11.53 -14.23
N SER A 32 9.76 -12.22 -13.14
CA SER A 32 9.50 -13.66 -13.01
C SER A 32 8.01 -14.01 -12.87
N THR A 33 7.17 -13.09 -12.39
CA THR A 33 5.72 -13.34 -12.17
C THR A 33 4.82 -12.47 -13.05
N GLY A 34 5.37 -11.45 -13.70
CA GLY A 34 4.63 -10.44 -14.45
C GLY A 34 3.74 -9.56 -13.56
N VAL A 35 4.00 -9.51 -12.25
CA VAL A 35 3.19 -8.77 -11.27
C VAL A 35 3.92 -7.51 -10.83
N TYR A 36 3.21 -6.40 -10.67
CA TYR A 36 3.75 -5.22 -9.99
C TYR A 36 3.16 -5.02 -8.58
N CYS A 37 3.98 -4.52 -7.67
CA CYS A 37 3.67 -4.34 -6.25
C CYS A 37 4.02 -2.93 -5.75
N ARG A 38 3.47 -2.58 -4.59
CA ARG A 38 3.94 -1.48 -3.73
C ARG A 38 5.22 -1.89 -2.97
N PRO A 39 6.09 -0.95 -2.57
CA PRO A 39 7.29 -1.25 -1.78
C PRO A 39 6.99 -1.78 -0.38
N ILE A 40 5.79 -1.52 0.14
CA ILE A 40 5.33 -2.00 1.45
C ILE A 40 4.72 -3.41 1.40
N CYS A 41 4.70 -4.03 0.21
CA CYS A 41 4.05 -5.32 0.01
C CYS A 41 4.82 -6.43 0.73
N ARG A 42 4.16 -7.07 1.71
CA ARG A 42 4.76 -8.14 2.54
C ARG A 42 4.83 -9.52 1.86
N VAL A 43 4.75 -9.57 0.53
CA VAL A 43 4.97 -10.83 -0.21
C VAL A 43 6.45 -11.22 -0.14
N ARG A 44 6.75 -12.48 -0.47
CA ARG A 44 8.15 -12.95 -0.49
C ARG A 44 9.00 -12.02 -1.38
N LEU A 45 10.08 -11.49 -0.80
CA LEU A 45 10.98 -10.57 -1.49
C LEU A 45 11.58 -11.24 -2.74
N PRO A 46 11.33 -10.71 -3.94
CA PRO A 46 11.91 -11.22 -5.17
C PRO A 46 13.41 -10.89 -5.25
N LYS A 47 14.16 -11.63 -6.06
CA LYS A 47 15.57 -11.32 -6.32
C LYS A 47 15.67 -9.96 -7.02
N GLN A 48 16.64 -9.13 -6.60
CA GLN A 48 16.88 -7.80 -7.17
C GLN A 48 16.97 -7.80 -8.70
N GLN A 49 17.61 -8.84 -9.27
CA GLN A 49 17.77 -9.03 -10.71
C GLN A 49 16.44 -9.08 -11.48
N ASN A 50 15.36 -9.53 -10.83
CA ASN A 50 14.01 -9.65 -11.41
C ASN A 50 13.13 -8.43 -11.13
N CYS A 51 13.66 -7.42 -10.43
CA CYS A 51 12.91 -6.21 -10.06
C CYS A 51 13.16 -5.11 -11.08
N THR A 52 12.09 -4.47 -11.52
CA THR A 52 12.12 -3.26 -12.33
C THR A 52 11.25 -2.22 -11.65
N PHE A 53 11.72 -0.98 -11.55
CA PHE A 53 11.05 0.06 -10.79
C PHE A 53 10.36 1.05 -11.71
N TYR A 54 9.16 1.48 -11.33
CA TYR A 54 8.29 2.36 -12.10
C TYR A 54 7.82 3.55 -11.25
N PRO A 55 7.65 4.73 -11.84
CA PRO A 55 7.23 5.93 -11.11
C PRO A 55 5.74 5.91 -10.71
N SER A 56 4.93 5.10 -11.38
CA SER A 56 3.49 5.01 -11.12
C SER A 56 2.95 3.62 -11.44
N ALA A 57 1.79 3.28 -10.86
CA ALA A 57 1.07 2.06 -11.18
C ALA A 57 0.74 1.98 -12.69
N ALA A 58 0.28 3.10 -13.27
CA ALA A 58 -0.01 3.19 -14.70
C ALA A 58 1.23 2.91 -15.58
N ALA A 59 2.42 3.38 -15.18
CA ALA A 59 3.65 3.09 -15.92
C ALA A 59 4.01 1.59 -15.88
N ALA A 60 3.76 0.91 -14.75
CA ALA A 60 3.95 -0.53 -14.63
C ALA A 60 2.94 -1.32 -15.48
N GLU A 61 1.69 -0.86 -15.56
CA GLU A 61 0.66 -1.49 -16.39
C GLU A 61 0.94 -1.32 -17.89
N VAL A 62 1.37 -0.13 -18.32
CA VAL A 62 1.81 0.12 -19.70
C VAL A 62 3.01 -0.77 -20.07
N ALA A 63 3.89 -1.07 -19.10
CA ALA A 63 4.99 -2.01 -19.28
C ALA A 63 4.56 -3.50 -19.28
N GLY A 64 3.26 -3.79 -19.16
CA GLY A 64 2.70 -5.14 -19.26
C GLY A 64 2.62 -5.92 -17.95
N PHE A 65 2.80 -5.27 -16.79
CA PHE A 65 2.66 -5.93 -15.49
C PHE A 65 1.22 -5.86 -14.99
N ARG A 66 0.73 -6.96 -14.39
CA ARG A 66 -0.58 -7.01 -13.73
C ARG A 66 -0.49 -6.60 -12.25
N PRO A 67 -1.53 -6.00 -11.66
CA PRO A 67 -1.50 -5.58 -10.26
C PRO A 67 -1.43 -6.76 -9.30
N CYS A 68 -0.70 -6.58 -8.20
CA CYS A 68 -0.66 -7.54 -7.11
C CYS A 68 -1.98 -7.61 -6.35
N LEU A 69 -2.57 -8.80 -6.27
CA LEU A 69 -3.82 -9.02 -5.53
C LEU A 69 -3.69 -8.86 -4.01
N ARG A 70 -2.45 -8.87 -3.47
CA ARG A 70 -2.22 -8.77 -2.02
C ARG A 70 -2.14 -7.32 -1.54
N CYS A 71 -1.30 -6.50 -2.17
CA CYS A 71 -1.17 -5.08 -1.81
C CYS A 71 -2.09 -4.15 -2.60
N ARG A 72 -2.81 -4.68 -3.60
CA ARG A 72 -3.77 -3.98 -4.47
C ARG A 72 -3.27 -2.56 -4.82
N PRO A 73 -2.13 -2.44 -5.53
CA PRO A 73 -1.53 -1.14 -5.85
C PRO A 73 -2.48 -0.21 -6.62
N GLU A 74 -3.45 -0.77 -7.34
CA GLU A 74 -4.52 -0.07 -8.07
C GLU A 74 -5.58 0.57 -7.15
N LEU A 75 -5.69 0.11 -5.91
CA LEU A 75 -6.61 0.67 -4.89
C LEU A 75 -5.88 1.54 -3.85
N ALA A 76 -4.57 1.74 -4.03
CA ALA A 76 -3.76 2.54 -3.13
C ALA A 76 -3.81 4.03 -3.52
N PRO A 77 -3.69 4.95 -2.55
CA PRO A 77 -3.66 4.73 -1.10
C PRO A 77 -5.07 4.64 -0.48
N GLY A 78 -5.20 3.86 0.60
CA GLY A 78 -6.33 3.92 1.54
C GLY A 78 -7.54 3.03 1.20
N PHE A 79 -7.60 2.43 0.02
CA PHE A 79 -8.67 1.49 -0.37
C PHE A 79 -8.17 0.07 -0.62
N ALA A 80 -6.86 -0.19 -0.47
CA ALA A 80 -6.37 -1.56 -0.50
C ALA A 80 -6.89 -2.35 0.72
N ALA A 81 -7.17 -3.65 0.53
CA ALA A 81 -7.66 -4.51 1.61
C ALA A 81 -6.71 -4.53 2.84
N THR A 82 -5.41 -4.35 2.61
CA THR A 82 -4.39 -4.24 3.68
C THR A 82 -4.54 -2.99 4.54
N GLU A 83 -5.25 -1.96 4.08
CA GLU A 83 -5.45 -0.68 4.75
C GLU A 83 -6.83 -0.58 5.44
N ALA A 84 -7.69 -1.60 5.26
CA ALA A 84 -9.06 -1.61 5.76
C ALA A 84 -9.14 -1.42 7.29
N SER A 85 -8.37 -2.19 8.06
CA SER A 85 -8.37 -2.08 9.52
C SER A 85 -7.93 -0.71 10.02
N GLN A 86 -6.94 -0.10 9.37
CA GLN A 86 -6.47 1.24 9.74
C GLN A 86 -7.51 2.31 9.40
N ARG A 87 -8.21 2.15 8.27
CA ARG A 87 -9.32 3.02 7.89
C ARG A 87 -10.47 2.93 8.89
N LEU A 88 -10.87 1.70 9.27
CA LEU A 88 -11.92 1.46 10.26
C LEU A 88 -11.54 2.06 11.63
N ALA A 89 -10.32 1.83 12.10
CA ALA A 89 -9.83 2.37 13.36
C ALA A 89 -9.84 3.91 13.38
N ARG A 90 -9.43 4.56 12.28
CA ARG A 90 -9.48 6.02 12.15
C ARG A 90 -10.92 6.55 12.18
N THR A 91 -11.84 5.88 11.50
CA THR A 91 -13.26 6.25 11.53
C THR A 91 -13.84 6.10 12.94
N ALA A 92 -13.54 4.99 13.62
CA ALA A 92 -13.99 4.74 14.99
C ALA A 92 -13.44 5.78 15.97
N ALA A 93 -12.15 6.12 15.89
CA ALA A 93 -11.54 7.15 16.72
C ALA A 93 -12.24 8.51 16.56
N ARG A 94 -12.51 8.94 15.32
CA ARG A 94 -13.26 10.18 15.05
C ARG A 94 -14.66 10.17 15.66
N MET A 95 -15.38 9.06 15.55
CA MET A 95 -16.73 8.93 16.15
C MET A 95 -16.71 9.04 17.68
N ILE A 96 -15.64 8.57 18.33
CA ILE A 96 -15.45 8.72 19.78
C ILE A 96 -15.11 10.19 20.12
N GLU A 97 -14.21 10.81 19.37
CA GLU A 97 -13.78 12.21 19.54
C GLU A 97 -14.92 13.21 19.32
N ASP A 98 -15.79 12.98 18.33
CA ASP A 98 -16.90 13.86 17.96
C ASP A 98 -18.04 13.86 18.99
N GLY A 99 -17.91 13.16 20.12
CA GLY A 99 -18.88 13.22 21.23
C GLY A 99 -20.24 12.60 20.92
N VAL A 100 -20.40 11.95 19.77
CA VAL A 100 -21.52 11.04 19.46
C VAL A 100 -21.62 9.92 20.51
N ALA A 101 -20.57 9.74 21.31
CA ALA A 101 -20.41 8.77 22.37
C ALA A 101 -20.17 9.39 23.76
N SER A 102 -21.11 10.19 24.28
CA SER A 102 -21.05 10.60 25.71
C SER A 102 -21.52 9.49 26.67
N GLU A 103 -22.27 8.50 26.16
CA GLU A 103 -22.52 7.20 26.79
C GLU A 103 -22.70 6.16 25.67
N VAL A 104 -21.63 5.55 25.13
CA VAL A 104 -21.80 4.56 24.05
C VAL A 104 -21.11 3.23 24.34
N ASP A 105 -21.98 2.25 24.47
CA ASP A 105 -21.80 0.83 24.19
C ASP A 105 -21.02 0.63 22.87
N LEU A 106 -19.80 0.08 22.99
CA LEU A 106 -18.89 -0.24 21.88
C LEU A 106 -19.56 -1.03 20.73
N THR A 107 -20.67 -1.72 21.02
CA THR A 107 -21.45 -2.48 20.04
C THR A 107 -22.10 -1.59 18.98
N VAL A 108 -22.49 -0.35 19.32
CA VAL A 108 -23.07 0.61 18.36
C VAL A 108 -22.02 1.10 17.36
N VAL A 109 -20.81 1.38 17.84
CA VAL A 109 -19.68 1.78 16.99
C VAL A 109 -19.32 0.63 16.05
N ALA A 110 -19.21 -0.59 16.56
CA ALA A 110 -18.89 -1.77 15.76
C ALA A 110 -19.87 -1.99 14.58
N ARG A 111 -21.19 -1.98 14.84
CA ARG A 111 -22.18 -2.18 13.76
C ARG A 111 -22.13 -1.12 12.66
N ARG A 112 -21.71 0.11 12.98
CA ARG A 112 -21.75 1.23 12.06
C ARG A 112 -20.52 1.31 11.15
N ILE A 113 -19.39 0.76 11.60
CA ILE A 113 -18.15 0.75 10.82
C ILE A 113 -18.02 -0.49 9.92
N GLY A 114 -18.77 -1.56 10.19
CA GLY A 114 -18.81 -2.78 9.36
C GLY A 114 -17.98 -3.90 9.95
#